data_AF-A0A958GKG4-F1
#
_entry.id   AF-A0A958GKG4-F1
#
_cell.length_a   1.000
_cell.length_b   1.000
_cell.length_c   1.000
_cell.angle_alpha   90.00
_cell.angle_beta   90.00
_cell.angle_gamma   90.00
#
_symmetry.space_group_name_H-M   'P 1'
#
loop_
_entity.id
_entity.type
_entity.pdbx_description
1 polymer ?
#
loop_
_entity_poly.entity_id
_entity_poly.type
_entity_poly.pdbx_seq_one_letter_code
_entity_poly.pdbx_strand_id
1 'polypeptide(L)'
;GKSSKGNNRRILMKQPTKEKREEWELRASKKQAIVPYYFEVFPSKVHLICGHCQFEFHRNLVPNLDEPTFVCPNENCKARNWIPLRYERRS
;
A
#
# COMPACT_ATOMS: atom_id res chain seq x y z
N GLY A 1 19.82 -4.50 33.59
CA GLY A 1 18.99 -5.66 33.23
C GLY A 1 18.09 -5.29 32.07
N LYS A 2 18.29 -5.97 30.94
CA LYS A 2 17.48 -6.10 29.70
C LYS A 2 16.35 -5.07 29.47
N SER A 3 16.65 -4.08 28.63
CA SER A 3 15.67 -3.17 28.01
C SER A 3 14.99 -3.84 26.81
N SER A 4 13.68 -3.63 26.71
CA SER A 4 12.73 -4.30 25.82
C SER A 4 13.00 -4.03 24.34
N LYS A 5 13.39 -5.05 23.59
CA LYS A 5 13.47 -5.00 22.12
C LYS A 5 12.05 -5.12 21.53
N GLY A 6 11.39 -3.99 21.35
CA GLY A 6 10.19 -3.88 20.52
C GLY A 6 10.51 -4.28 19.09
N ASN A 7 9.91 -5.37 18.62
CA ASN A 7 10.09 -5.93 17.28
C ASN A 7 9.36 -5.04 16.24
N ASN A 8 9.95 -3.90 15.87
CA ASN A 8 9.52 -3.10 14.73
C ASN A 8 10.01 -3.76 13.42
N ARG A 9 9.31 -4.83 12.99
CA ARG A 9 9.53 -5.40 11.65
C ARG A 9 8.95 -4.44 10.61
N ARG A 10 9.78 -3.55 10.06
CA ARG A 10 9.51 -2.89 8.78
C ARG A 10 9.34 -3.99 7.73
N ILE A 11 8.13 -4.14 7.20
CA ILE A 11 7.93 -4.96 6.00
C ILE A 11 8.34 -4.07 4.83
N LEU A 12 9.64 -4.06 4.52
CA LEU A 12 10.16 -3.42 3.34
C LEU A 12 9.79 -4.29 2.13
N MET A 13 8.74 -3.92 1.39
CA MET A 13 8.52 -4.55 0.09
C MET A 13 9.66 -4.12 -0.83
N LYS A 14 10.58 -5.05 -1.10
CA LYS A 14 11.47 -4.98 -2.26
C LYS A 14 10.57 -4.83 -3.49
N GLN A 15 10.95 -3.97 -4.44
CA GLN A 15 10.17 -3.72 -5.66
C GLN A 15 9.72 -5.07 -6.28
N PRO A 16 8.45 -5.19 -6.70
CA PRO A 16 7.95 -6.44 -7.28
C PRO A 16 8.73 -6.77 -8.56
N THR A 17 8.87 -8.06 -8.88
CA THR A 17 9.37 -8.47 -10.22
C THR A 17 8.41 -7.95 -11.30
N LYS A 18 8.86 -7.93 -12.56
CA LYS A 18 8.05 -7.48 -13.69
C LYS A 18 6.75 -8.29 -13.79
N GLU A 19 6.84 -9.62 -13.69
CA GLU A 19 5.71 -10.53 -13.78
C GLU A 19 4.72 -10.29 -12.63
N LYS A 20 5.24 -10.07 -11.41
CA LYS A 20 4.40 -9.79 -10.24
C LYS A 20 3.70 -8.45 -10.36
N ARG A 21 4.39 -7.45 -10.93
CA ARG A 21 3.79 -6.15 -11.23
C ARG A 21 2.69 -6.27 -12.28
N GLU A 22 2.91 -7.02 -13.36
CA GLU A 22 1.89 -7.26 -14.39
C GLU A 22 0.64 -7.96 -13.83
N GLU A 23 0.82 -8.97 -12.97
CA GLU A 23 -0.29 -9.60 -12.25
C GLU A 23 -1.08 -8.57 -11.42
N TRP A 24 -0.37 -7.69 -10.71
CA TRP A 24 -1.01 -6.66 -9.90
C TRP A 24 -1.75 -5.63 -10.75
N GLU A 25 -1.18 -5.17 -11.86
CA GLU A 25 -1.86 -4.24 -12.78
C GLU A 25 -3.13 -4.86 -13.36
N LEU A 26 -3.09 -6.15 -13.73
CA LEU A 26 -4.28 -6.88 -14.20
C LEU A 26 -5.37 -6.96 -13.13
N ARG A 27 -4.99 -7.10 -11.86
CA ARG A 27 -5.95 -7.14 -10.73
C ARG A 27 -6.48 -5.75 -10.39
N ALA A 28 -5.63 -4.73 -10.44
CA ALA A 28 -6.00 -3.35 -10.20
C ALA A 28 -7.01 -2.86 -11.25
N SER A 29 -6.79 -3.18 -12.53
CA SER A 29 -7.69 -2.78 -13.62
C SER A 29 -9.10 -3.35 -13.46
N LYS A 30 -9.23 -4.62 -13.03
CA LYS A 30 -10.52 -5.26 -12.68
C LYS A 30 -11.27 -4.53 -11.54
N LYS A 31 -10.56 -3.75 -10.72
CA LYS A 31 -11.10 -2.94 -9.61
C LYS A 31 -11.24 -1.46 -9.97
N GLN A 32 -11.07 -1.09 -11.24
CA GLN A 32 -11.02 0.30 -11.71
C GLN A 32 -10.01 1.13 -10.89
N ALA A 33 -8.83 0.56 -10.68
CA ALA A 33 -7.74 1.13 -9.91
C ALA A 33 -6.40 0.90 -10.62
N ILE A 34 -5.35 1.53 -10.09
CA ILE A 34 -3.96 1.38 -10.55
C ILE A 34 -3.08 0.85 -9.41
N VAL A 35 -1.96 0.25 -9.74
CA VAL A 35 -0.93 -0.05 -8.75
C VAL A 35 -0.17 1.24 -8.40
N PRO A 36 0.07 1.56 -7.12
CA PRO A 36 0.92 2.67 -6.76
C PRO A 36 2.31 2.53 -7.37
N TYR A 37 2.97 3.67 -7.64
CA TYR A 37 4.38 3.65 -8.03
C TYR A 37 5.25 2.99 -6.96
N TYR A 38 4.93 3.27 -5.70
CA TYR A 38 5.57 2.71 -4.51
C TYR A 38 4.57 2.65 -3.36
N PHE A 39 4.73 1.67 -2.46
CA PHE A 39 4.06 1.70 -1.17
C PHE A 39 4.89 0.98 -0.09
N GLU A 40 4.78 1.46 1.15
CA GLU A 40 5.36 0.84 2.34
C GLU A 40 4.30 0.71 3.44
N VAL A 41 4.24 -0.46 4.06
CA VAL A 41 3.23 -0.80 5.06
C VAL A 41 3.85 -0.73 6.45
N PHE A 42 3.22 0.09 7.31
CA PHE A 42 3.52 0.20 8.74
C PHE A 42 2.40 -0.46 9.54
N PRO A 43 2.59 -0.69 10.86
CA PRO A 43 1.60 -1.40 11.67
C PRO A 43 0.19 -0.82 11.67
N SER A 44 -0.03 0.48 11.40
CA SER A 44 -1.37 1.11 11.37
C SER A 44 -1.62 2.01 10.17
N LYS A 45 -0.63 2.18 9.29
CA LYS A 45 -0.68 3.11 8.17
C LYS A 45 0.06 2.56 6.97
N VAL A 46 -0.25 3.10 5.81
CA VAL A 46 0.47 2.86 4.57
C VAL A 46 0.99 4.19 4.04
N HIS A 47 2.23 4.17 3.60
CA HIS A 47 2.85 5.23 2.80
C HIS A 47 2.73 4.83 1.33
N LEU A 48 2.25 5.74 0.47
CA LEU A 48 2.07 5.52 -0.97
C LEU A 48 2.69 6.64 -1.79
N ILE A 49 3.19 6.29 -2.96
CA ILE A 49 3.44 7.21 -4.07
C ILE A 49 2.45 6.85 -5.19
N CYS A 50 1.63 7.82 -5.61
CA CYS A 50 0.57 7.58 -6.58
C CYS A 50 1.12 7.03 -7.90
N GLY A 51 0.49 5.97 -8.43
CA GLY A 51 0.88 5.40 -9.74
C GLY A 51 0.65 6.32 -10.94
N HIS A 52 -0.22 7.34 -10.80
CA HIS A 52 -0.56 8.25 -11.90
C HIS A 52 0.22 9.57 -11.85
N CYS A 53 0.11 10.33 -10.75
CA CYS A 53 0.73 11.65 -10.61
C CYS A 53 2.00 11.67 -9.74
N GLN A 54 2.42 10.52 -9.20
CA GLN A 54 3.57 10.39 -8.29
C GLN A 54 3.50 11.26 -7.01
N PHE A 55 2.33 11.80 -6.67
CA PHE A 55 2.14 12.49 -5.39
C PHE A 55 2.29 11.50 -4.22
N GLU A 56 3.07 11.90 -3.22
CA GLU A 56 3.33 11.13 -2.00
C GLU A 56 2.24 11.39 -0.95
N PHE A 57 1.70 10.33 -0.34
CA PHE A 57 0.68 10.48 0.70
C PHE A 57 0.59 9.28 1.64
N HIS A 58 -0.06 9.51 2.78
CA HIS A 58 -0.26 8.52 3.84
C HIS A 58 -1.74 8.27 4.10
N ARG A 59 -2.07 7.03 4.45
CA ARG A 59 -3.43 6.62 4.87
C ARG A 59 -3.38 5.63 6.02
N ASN A 60 -4.36 5.71 6.90
CA ASN A 60 -4.55 4.69 7.93
C ASN A 60 -5.01 3.39 7.28
N LEU A 61 -4.47 2.26 7.76
CA LEU A 61 -4.97 0.95 7.39
C LEU A 61 -6.21 0.65 8.23
N VAL A 62 -7.25 0.17 7.56
CA VAL A 62 -8.46 -0.33 8.22
C VAL A 62 -8.21 -1.81 8.55
N PRO A 63 -8.29 -2.22 9.83
CA PRO A 63 -8.16 -3.63 10.20
C PRO A 63 -9.17 -4.50 9.44
N ASN A 64 -8.73 -5.69 9.00
CA ASN A 64 -9.56 -6.68 8.30
C ASN A 64 -10.11 -6.21 6.94
N LEU A 65 -9.56 -5.12 6.38
CA LEU A 65 -9.86 -4.72 5.02
C LEU A 65 -8.84 -5.37 4.07
N ASP A 66 -9.35 -6.28 3.24
CA ASP A 66 -8.55 -6.94 2.22
C ASP A 66 -8.36 -6.05 1.00
N GLU A 67 -7.11 -5.90 0.60
CA GLU A 67 -6.67 -5.27 -0.64
C GLU A 67 -7.23 -3.84 -0.82
N PRO A 68 -6.91 -2.92 0.11
CA PRO A 68 -7.55 -1.61 0.18
C PRO A 68 -7.23 -0.74 -1.04
N THR A 69 -8.16 0.16 -1.36
CA THR A 69 -7.99 1.18 -2.40
C THR A 69 -8.00 2.57 -1.77
N PHE A 70 -6.99 3.38 -2.10
CA PHE A 70 -6.83 4.73 -1.61
C PHE A 70 -6.88 5.74 -2.75
N VAL A 71 -7.73 6.75 -2.63
CA VAL A 71 -7.82 7.85 -3.58
C VAL A 71 -6.67 8.84 -3.34
N CYS A 72 -5.95 9.18 -4.41
CA CYS A 72 -4.90 10.19 -4.37
C CYS A 72 -5.49 11.53 -3.89
N PRO A 73 -4.93 12.16 -2.84
CA PRO A 73 -5.45 13.43 -2.33
C PRO A 73 -5.23 14.60 -3.28
N ASN A 74 -4.24 14.52 -4.19
CA ASN A 74 -3.97 15.56 -5.16
C ASN A 74 -5.26 15.89 -5.95
N GLU A 75 -5.67 17.15 -5.88
CA GLU A 75 -6.93 17.65 -6.43
C GLU A 75 -7.06 17.43 -7.92
N ASN A 76 -5.93 17.44 -8.64
CA ASN A 76 -5.86 17.27 -10.09
C ASN A 76 -5.74 15.82 -10.54
N CYS A 77 -5.59 14.85 -9.62
CA CYS A 77 -5.34 13.45 -9.96
C CYS A 77 -6.54 12.54 -9.65
N LYS A 78 -6.96 12.51 -8.37
CA LYS A 78 -8.03 11.64 -7.86
C LYS A 78 -7.94 10.15 -8.24
N ALA A 79 -6.78 9.67 -8.69
CA ALA A 79 -6.58 8.28 -9.09
C ALA A 79 -6.76 7.32 -7.90
N ARG A 80 -7.34 6.15 -8.16
CA ARG A 80 -7.59 5.08 -7.19
C ARG A 80 -6.39 4.13 -7.14
N ASN A 81 -5.63 4.15 -6.06
CA ASN A 81 -4.44 3.33 -5.88
C ASN A 81 -4.78 2.09 -5.05
N TRP A 82 -4.66 0.92 -5.65
CA TRP A 82 -4.99 -0.37 -5.03
C TRP A 82 -3.75 -1.03 -4.45
N ILE A 83 -3.83 -1.49 -3.20
CA ILE A 83 -2.73 -2.18 -2.51
C ILE A 83 -3.01 -3.68 -2.46
N PRO A 84 -2.12 -4.55 -2.99
CA PRO A 84 -2.24 -6.01 -2.98
C PRO A 84 -1.87 -6.61 -1.61
N LEU A 85 -2.48 -6.13 -0.52
CA LEU A 85 -2.18 -6.54 0.85
C LEU A 85 -3.45 -6.99 1.57
N ARG A 86 -3.35 -8.08 2.34
CA ARG A 86 -4.29 -8.40 3.42
C ARG A 86 -3.71 -7.93 4.74
N TYR A 87 -4.45 -7.11 5.48
CA TYR A 87 -4.01 -6.57 6.76
C TYR A 87 -4.87 -7.13 7.90
N GLU A 88 -4.32 -8.14 8.57
CA GLU A 88 -4.86 -8.69 9.80
C GLU A 88 -4.17 -8.00 10.98
N ARG A 89 -4.96 -7.28 11.79
CA ARG A 89 -4.44 -6.75 13.05
C ARG A 89 -4.33 -7.93 14.01
N ARG A 90 -3.12 -8.44 14.23
CA ARG A 90 -2.89 -9.43 15.30
C ARG A 90 -3.19 -8.77 16.65
N SER A 91 -4.23 -9.29 17.32
CA SER A 91 -4.60 -9.01 18.71
C SER A 91 -3.49 -9.41 19.68
#